data_AF-A0A9X8H3R8-F1
#
_entry.id   AF-A0A9X8H3R8-F1
#
_cell.length_a   1.000
_cell.length_b   1.000
_cell.length_c   1.000
_cell.angle_alpha   90.00
_cell.angle_beta   90.00
_cell.angle_gamma   90.00
#
_symmetry.space_group_name_H-M   'P 1'
#
loop_
_entity.id
_entity.type
_entity.pdbx_description
1 polymer ?
#
loop_
_entity_poly.entity_id
_entity_poly.type
_entity_poly.pdbx_seq_one_letter_code
_entity_poly.pdbx_strand_id
1 'polypeptide(L)'
;MAFSQAMVDKRVTLNTKKENNSNWSKFVSWCQDNPEYAHDPRLTRFARLPEAICCYVGQLMLPDDAGNSPSMNVANKARAGISEFYKYNNDGYGTSSWCVKDGQGYGNPMTSPVVLGCFKGLQKEKKATH
;
A
#
# COMPACT_ATOMS: atom_id res chain seq x y z
N MET A 1 -16.28 5.45 34.71
CA MET A 1 -14.82 5.66 34.66
C MET A 1 -14.49 6.24 33.29
N ALA A 2 -13.92 7.45 33.22
CA ALA A 2 -13.47 8.05 31.97
C ALA A 2 -12.02 7.62 31.70
N PHE A 3 -11.73 7.16 30.47
CA PHE A 3 -10.36 6.87 30.07
C PHE A 3 -9.57 8.17 29.94
N SER A 4 -8.30 8.17 30.37
CA SER A 4 -7.43 9.32 30.13
C SER A 4 -7.12 9.45 28.64
N GLN A 5 -6.93 10.67 28.16
CA GLN A 5 -6.59 10.96 26.76
C GLN A 5 -5.38 10.13 26.29
N ALA A 6 -4.36 9.98 27.14
CA ALA A 6 -3.17 9.16 26.86
C ALA A 6 -3.48 7.66 26.65
N MET A 7 -4.49 7.11 27.32
CA MET A 7 -4.92 5.72 27.10
C MET A 7 -5.69 5.58 25.79
N VAL A 8 -6.50 6.57 25.44
CA VAL A 8 -7.20 6.63 24.15
C VAL A 8 -6.19 6.71 23.01
N ASP A 9 -5.21 7.61 23.10
CA ASP A 9 -4.19 7.81 22.06
C ASP A 9 -3.32 6.55 21.85
N LYS A 10 -2.93 5.88 22.95
CA LYS A 10 -2.21 4.59 22.88
C LYS A 10 -3.04 3.52 22.19
N ARG A 11 -4.34 3.43 22.51
CA ARG A 11 -5.24 2.43 21.91
C ARG A 11 -5.46 2.70 20.42
N VAL A 12 -5.65 3.97 20.04
CA VAL A 12 -5.76 4.38 18.64
C VAL A 12 -4.49 4.00 17.87
N THR A 13 -3.31 4.32 18.41
CA THR A 13 -2.01 3.99 17.80
C THR A 13 -1.85 2.49 17.58
N LEU A 14 -2.20 1.66 18.58
CA LEU A 14 -2.12 0.21 18.47
C LEU A 14 -3.08 -0.35 17.42
N ASN A 15 -4.30 0.18 17.36
CA ASN A 15 -5.29 -0.24 16.37
C ASN A 15 -4.86 0.11 14.95
N THR A 16 -4.33 1.32 14.73
CA THR A 16 -3.79 1.74 13.43
C THR A 16 -2.66 0.82 12.96
N LYS A 17 -1.72 0.48 13.86
CA LYS A 17 -0.63 -0.44 13.53
C LYS A 17 -1.14 -1.84 13.14
N LYS A 18 -2.14 -2.37 13.87
CA LYS A 18 -2.77 -3.66 13.54
C LYS A 18 -3.46 -3.62 12.19
N GLU A 19 -4.20 -2.54 11.91
CA GLU A 19 -4.90 -2.35 10.64
C GLU A 19 -3.90 -2.26 9.47
N ASN A 20 -2.82 -1.51 9.62
CA ASN A 20 -1.78 -1.38 8.61
C ASN A 20 -1.05 -2.71 8.35
N ASN A 21 -0.75 -3.49 9.38
CA ASN A 21 -0.20 -4.83 9.22
C ASN A 21 -1.16 -5.78 8.48
N SER A 22 -2.46 -5.69 8.77
CA SER A 22 -3.49 -6.46 8.06
C SER A 22 -3.55 -6.07 6.59
N ASN A 23 -3.54 -4.77 6.30
CA ASN A 23 -3.55 -4.25 4.92
C ASN A 23 -2.30 -4.63 4.12
N TRP A 24 -1.13 -4.61 4.76
CA TRP A 24 0.10 -5.13 4.18
C TRP A 24 0.00 -6.63 3.86
N SER A 25 -0.52 -7.43 4.79
CA SER A 25 -0.66 -8.88 4.60
C SER A 25 -1.58 -9.21 3.42
N LYS A 26 -2.66 -8.43 3.23
CA LYS A 26 -3.53 -8.58 2.06
C LYS A 26 -2.83 -8.29 0.74
N PHE A 27 -1.98 -7.26 0.70
CA PHE A 27 -1.16 -6.97 -0.48
C PHE A 27 -0.18 -8.12 -0.79
N VAL A 28 0.46 -8.69 0.24
CA VAL A 28 1.36 -9.83 0.08
C VAL A 28 0.62 -11.03 -0.51
N SER A 29 -0.54 -11.39 0.06
CA SER A 29 -1.36 -12.49 -0.46
C SER A 29 -1.77 -12.22 -1.91
N TRP A 30 -2.22 -10.99 -2.21
CA TRP A 30 -2.55 -10.62 -3.58
C TRP A 30 -1.37 -10.77 -4.54
N CYS A 31 -0.15 -10.37 -4.17
CA CYS A 31 1.02 -10.61 -5.01
C CYS A 31 1.27 -12.10 -5.27
N GLN A 32 1.07 -12.96 -4.25
CA GLN A 32 1.24 -14.41 -4.38
C GLN A 32 0.19 -15.05 -5.29
N ASP A 33 -1.04 -14.52 -5.28
CA ASP A 33 -2.14 -15.00 -6.11
C ASP A 33 -2.06 -14.52 -7.58
N ASN A 34 -1.23 -13.50 -7.87
CA ASN A 34 -1.05 -12.95 -9.21
C ASN A 34 0.26 -13.44 -9.84
N PRO A 35 0.24 -14.32 -10.87
CA PRO A 35 1.43 -14.96 -11.43
C PRO A 35 2.53 -13.99 -11.88
N GLU A 36 2.13 -12.81 -12.35
CA GLU A 36 3.01 -11.73 -12.81
C GLU A 36 3.78 -11.01 -11.68
N TYR A 37 3.33 -11.18 -10.43
CA TYR A 37 3.91 -10.62 -9.21
C TYR A 37 4.19 -11.68 -8.15
N ALA A 38 4.31 -12.96 -8.54
CA ALA A 38 4.46 -14.13 -7.66
C ALA A 38 5.80 -14.17 -6.89
N HIS A 39 6.37 -13.02 -6.59
CA HIS A 39 7.46 -12.81 -5.66
C HIS A 39 6.89 -12.28 -4.35
N ASP A 40 7.28 -12.88 -3.22
CA ASP A 40 6.90 -12.38 -1.91
C ASP A 40 7.56 -11.01 -1.65
N PRO A 41 6.79 -9.91 -1.59
CA PRO A 41 7.36 -8.57 -1.43
C PRO A 41 7.93 -8.31 -0.03
N ARG A 42 7.73 -9.25 0.92
CA ARG A 42 8.44 -9.27 2.22
C ARG A 42 9.89 -9.70 2.07
N LEU A 43 10.16 -10.59 1.11
CA LEU A 43 11.46 -11.24 0.93
C LEU A 43 12.23 -10.65 -0.24
N THR A 44 11.52 -10.23 -1.29
CA THR A 44 12.11 -9.79 -2.54
C THR A 44 11.49 -8.47 -3.00
N ARG A 45 12.34 -7.47 -3.20
CA ARG A 45 11.96 -6.24 -3.92
C ARG A 45 12.21 -6.44 -5.41
N PHE A 46 11.24 -7.00 -6.09
CA PHE A 46 11.33 -7.22 -7.53
C PHE A 46 11.11 -5.90 -8.30
N ALA A 47 11.66 -5.80 -9.51
CA ALA A 47 11.63 -4.55 -10.31
C ALA A 47 10.22 -3.97 -10.50
N ARG A 48 9.21 -4.84 -10.70
CA ARG A 48 7.81 -4.48 -10.95
C ARG A 48 6.99 -4.20 -9.69
N LEU A 49 7.61 -4.16 -8.51
CA LEU A 49 6.91 -3.92 -7.24
C LEU A 49 6.06 -2.63 -7.23
N PRO A 50 6.51 -1.50 -7.80
CA PRO A 50 5.66 -0.32 -7.95
C PRO A 50 4.38 -0.57 -8.77
N GLU A 51 4.47 -1.37 -9.83
CA GLU A 51 3.31 -1.72 -10.67
C GLU A 51 2.34 -2.60 -9.90
N ALA A 52 2.85 -3.60 -9.17
CA ALA A 52 2.05 -4.46 -8.30
C ALA A 52 1.24 -3.64 -7.28
N ILE A 53 1.86 -2.64 -6.66
CA ILE A 53 1.18 -1.72 -5.72
C ILE A 53 0.07 -0.94 -6.42
N CYS A 54 0.33 -0.41 -7.61
CA CYS A 54 -0.68 0.31 -8.39
C CYS A 54 -1.86 -0.57 -8.79
N CYS A 55 -1.58 -1.77 -9.29
CA CYS A 55 -2.60 -2.73 -9.70
C CYS A 55 -3.47 -3.15 -8.51
N TYR A 56 -2.87 -3.51 -7.38
CA TYR A 56 -3.61 -3.87 -6.19
C TYR A 56 -4.51 -2.74 -5.69
N VAL A 57 -3.97 -1.53 -5.53
CA VAL A 57 -4.77 -0.41 -5.03
C VAL A 57 -5.81 0.06 -6.05
N GLY A 58 -5.51 -0.01 -7.35
CA GLY A 58 -6.47 0.25 -8.43
C GLY A 58 -7.62 -0.76 -8.42
N GLN A 59 -7.34 -2.05 -8.22
CA GLN A 59 -8.37 -3.08 -8.11
C GLN A 59 -9.30 -2.83 -6.91
N LEU A 60 -8.76 -2.34 -5.79
CA LEU A 60 -9.57 -1.93 -4.63
C LEU A 60 -10.48 -0.72 -4.91
N MET A 61 -10.42 -0.11 -6.10
CA MET A 61 -11.28 1.00 -6.49
C MET A 61 -12.31 0.57 -7.54
N LEU A 62 -12.14 -0.60 -8.14
CA LEU A 62 -13.08 -1.15 -9.11
C LEU A 62 -14.30 -1.74 -8.40
N PRO A 63 -15.51 -1.61 -8.95
CA PRO A 63 -16.69 -2.32 -8.44
C PRO A 63 -16.43 -3.82 -8.39
N ASP A 64 -16.90 -4.49 -7.33
CA ASP A 64 -17.03 -5.93 -7.33
C ASP A 64 -18.12 -6.40 -8.30
N ASP A 65 -18.26 -7.71 -8.49
CA ASP A 65 -19.28 -8.31 -9.37
C ASP A 65 -20.73 -7.97 -8.95
N ALA A 66 -20.92 -7.49 -7.72
CA ALA A 66 -22.20 -7.03 -7.20
C ALA A 66 -22.38 -5.49 -7.35
N GLY A 67 -21.45 -4.80 -7.99
CA GLY A 67 -21.47 -3.36 -8.21
C GLY A 67 -21.05 -2.52 -7.00
N ASN A 68 -20.55 -3.13 -5.93
CA ASN A 68 -20.02 -2.41 -4.78
C ASN A 68 -18.58 -1.98 -5.08
N SER A 69 -18.35 -0.68 -5.26
CA SER A 69 -16.98 -0.15 -5.27
C SER A 69 -16.42 -0.21 -3.84
N PRO A 70 -15.29 -0.90 -3.59
CA PRO A 70 -14.56 -0.67 -2.37
C PRO A 70 -14.16 0.80 -2.38
N SER A 71 -14.61 1.51 -1.34
CA SER A 71 -14.47 2.97 -1.31
C SER A 71 -13.00 3.40 -1.36
N MET A 72 -12.74 4.63 -1.81
CA MET A 72 -11.43 5.31 -1.68
C MET A 72 -10.80 5.17 -0.29
N ASN A 73 -11.61 4.99 0.75
CA ASN A 73 -11.13 4.74 2.10
C ASN A 73 -10.35 3.41 2.22
N VAL A 74 -10.82 2.34 1.57
CA VAL A 74 -10.16 1.02 1.55
C VAL A 74 -8.82 1.11 0.81
N ALA A 75 -8.80 1.74 -0.37
CA ALA A 75 -7.57 1.99 -1.12
C ALA A 75 -6.55 2.83 -0.33
N ASN A 76 -7.00 3.88 0.37
CA ASN A 76 -6.13 4.69 1.23
C ASN A 76 -5.57 3.90 2.42
N LYS A 77 -6.36 3.03 3.04
CA LYS A 77 -5.91 2.14 4.12
C LYS A 77 -4.91 1.09 3.64
N ALA A 78 -5.14 0.50 2.47
CA ALA A 78 -4.20 -0.39 1.80
C ALA A 78 -2.84 0.32 1.55
N ARG A 79 -2.90 1.52 0.97
CA ARG A 79 -1.73 2.37 0.74
C ARG A 79 -0.99 2.70 2.05
N ALA A 80 -1.72 3.03 3.12
CA ALA A 80 -1.12 3.33 4.42
C ALA A 80 -0.38 2.12 4.99
N GLY A 81 -0.96 0.92 4.89
CA GLY A 81 -0.31 -0.32 5.31
C GLY A 81 0.99 -0.60 4.54
N ILE A 82 0.96 -0.50 3.21
CA ILE A 82 2.15 -0.69 2.37
C ILE A 82 3.21 0.36 2.68
N SER A 83 2.82 1.62 2.80
CA SER A 83 3.74 2.71 3.11
C SER A 83 4.38 2.58 4.48
N GLU A 84 3.64 2.11 5.49
CA GLU A 84 4.19 1.89 6.82
C GLU A 84 5.22 0.75 6.82
N PHE A 85 4.95 -0.34 6.11
CA PHE A 85 5.89 -1.44 5.98
C PHE A 85 7.24 -0.98 5.42
N TYR A 86 7.26 -0.29 4.28
CA TYR A 86 8.50 0.17 3.64
C TYR A 86 9.19 1.32 4.37
N LYS A 87 8.48 2.04 5.24
CA LYS A 87 9.11 3.03 6.14
C LYS A 87 10.01 2.35 7.18
N TYR A 88 9.59 1.22 7.73
CA TYR A 88 10.32 0.53 8.80
C TYR A 88 11.21 -0.63 8.31
N ASN A 89 10.98 -1.15 7.11
CA ASN A 89 11.76 -2.24 6.52
C ASN A 89 12.60 -1.74 5.35
N ASN A 90 13.44 -0.74 5.59
CA ASN A 90 14.36 -0.16 4.61
C ASN A 90 15.53 -1.14 4.31
N ASP A 91 15.99 -1.19 3.06
CA ASP A 91 17.08 -2.05 2.56
C ASP A 91 18.46 -1.38 2.62
N GLY A 92 18.58 -0.26 3.34
CA GLY A 92 19.80 0.54 3.42
C GLY A 92 19.92 1.63 2.34
N TYR A 93 19.05 1.62 1.32
CA TYR A 93 19.00 2.70 0.30
C TYR A 93 18.21 3.93 0.76
N GLY A 94 17.61 3.89 1.95
CA GLY A 94 16.84 5.01 2.48
C GLY A 94 15.37 4.93 2.13
N THR A 95 14.60 5.89 2.64
CA THR A 95 13.26 6.20 2.12
C THR A 95 13.32 7.02 0.81
N SER A 96 14.47 6.98 0.13
CA SER A 96 14.79 7.76 -1.07
C SER A 96 14.05 7.20 -2.30
N SER A 97 14.31 7.78 -3.47
CA SER A 97 13.68 7.40 -4.74
C SER A 97 13.85 5.91 -5.03
N TRP A 98 12.76 5.27 -5.43
CA TRP A 98 12.79 3.90 -5.97
C TRP A 98 13.70 3.84 -7.21
N CYS A 99 14.54 2.82 -7.28
CA CYS A 99 15.30 2.49 -8.48
C CYS A 99 15.38 0.97 -8.69
N VAL A 100 15.70 0.56 -9.91
CA VAL A 100 15.93 -0.84 -10.26
C VAL A 100 17.37 -0.99 -10.74
N LYS A 101 18.10 -1.94 -10.18
CA LYS A 101 19.46 -2.30 -10.58
C LYS A 101 19.56 -3.83 -10.63
N ASP A 102 20.14 -4.36 -11.70
CA ASP A 102 20.35 -5.80 -11.89
C ASP A 102 19.07 -6.64 -11.70
N GLY A 103 17.91 -6.11 -12.11
CA GLY A 103 16.60 -6.76 -11.97
C GLY A 103 15.97 -6.67 -10.58
N GLN A 104 16.68 -6.12 -9.61
CA GLN A 104 16.22 -5.92 -8.23
C GLN A 104 15.88 -4.46 -7.95
N GLY A 105 14.83 -4.25 -7.17
CA GLY A 105 14.36 -2.95 -6.75
C GLY A 105 14.99 -2.50 -5.42
N TYR A 106 15.32 -1.23 -5.34
CA TYR A 106 15.96 -0.60 -4.19
C TYR A 106 15.26 0.68 -3.75
N GLY A 107 15.37 1.01 -2.47
CA GLY A 107 14.73 2.18 -1.88
C GLY A 107 13.21 2.01 -1.70
N ASN A 108 12.48 3.10 -1.54
CA ASN A 108 11.06 3.01 -1.20
C ASN A 108 10.17 2.92 -2.45
N PRO A 109 9.46 1.81 -2.73
CA PRO A 109 8.62 1.70 -3.92
C PRO A 109 7.48 2.73 -3.96
N MET A 110 7.08 3.27 -2.80
CA MET A 110 6.06 4.31 -2.69
C MET A 110 6.48 5.66 -3.27
N THR A 111 7.78 5.86 -3.52
CA THR A 111 8.32 7.07 -4.15
C THR A 111 8.46 6.93 -5.66
N SER A 112 8.16 5.75 -6.22
CA SER A 112 8.18 5.53 -7.67
C SER A 112 7.19 6.45 -8.38
N PRO A 113 7.57 7.05 -9.53
CA PRO A 113 6.64 7.83 -10.37
C PRO A 113 5.37 7.07 -10.75
N VAL A 114 5.47 5.74 -10.92
CA VAL A 114 4.33 4.86 -11.23
C VAL A 114 3.29 4.90 -10.10
N VAL A 115 3.75 4.74 -8.86
CA VAL A 115 2.91 4.74 -7.66
C VAL A 115 2.34 6.13 -7.38
N LEU A 116 3.16 7.16 -7.49
CA LEU A 116 2.71 8.56 -7.32
C LEU A 116 1.66 8.95 -8.38
N GLY A 117 1.88 8.55 -9.64
CA GLY A 117 0.98 8.79 -10.75
C GLY A 117 -0.38 8.10 -10.57
N CYS A 118 -0.37 6.81 -10.23
CA CYS A 118 -1.58 6.03 -9.98
C CYS A 118 -2.46 6.68 -8.90
N PHE A 119 -1.89 7.04 -7.74
CA PHE A 119 -2.68 7.65 -6.67
C PHE A 119 -3.18 9.05 -7.04
N LYS A 120 -2.41 9.83 -7.79
CA LYS A 120 -2.85 11.13 -8.28
C LYS A 120 -4.02 10.99 -9.25
N GLY A 121 -4.01 9.95 -10.09
CA GLY A 121 -5.12 9.60 -10.99
C GLY A 121 -6.39 9.25 -10.21
N LEU A 122 -6.28 8.31 -9.26
CA LEU A 122 -7.41 7.88 -8.40
C LEU A 122 -8.06 9.04 -7.64
N GLN A 123 -7.28 10.00 -7.14
CA GLN A 123 -7.81 11.19 -6.47
C GLN A 123 -8.57 12.14 -7.40
N LYS A 124 -8.18 12.24 -8.68
CA LYS A 124 -8.86 13.08 -9.67
C LYS A 124 -10.20 12.49 -10.09
N GLU A 125 -10.28 11.18 -10.28
CA GLU A 125 -11.54 10.52 -10.66
C GLU A 125 -12.62 10.72 -9.59
N LYS A 126 -12.27 10.64 -8.30
CA LYS A 126 -13.19 10.98 -7.20
C LYS A 126 -13.73 12.42 -7.30
N LYS A 127 -12.91 13.38 -7.74
CA LYS A 127 -13.34 14.78 -7.88
C LYS A 127 -14.25 15.00 -9.08
N ALA A 128 -14.19 14.15 -10.09
CA ALA A 128 -15.00 14.26 -11.30
C ALA A 128 -16.40 13.63 -11.14
N THR A 129 -16.65 12.83 -10.09
CA THR A 129 -17.95 12.17 -9.83
C THR A 129 -18.91 12.98 -8.96
N HIS A 130 -18.73 14.30 -8.85
CA HIS A 130 -19.57 15.19 -8.05
C HIS A 130 -20.18 16.31 -8.89
#